data_AF-A0A2A7WWH9-F1
#
_entry.id   AF-A0A2A7WWH9-F1
#
_cell.length_a   1.000
_cell.length_b   1.000
_cell.length_c   1.000
_cell.angle_alpha   90.00
_cell.angle_beta   90.00
_cell.angle_gamma   90.00
#
_symmetry.space_group_name_H-M   'P 1'
#
loop_
_entity.id
_entity.type
_entity.pdbx_description
1 polymer ?
#
loop_
_entity_poly.entity_id
_entity_poly.type
_entity_poly.pdbx_seq_one_letter_code
_entity_poly.pdbx_strand_id
1 'polypeptide(L)' 'MITINTWTKIRSLSTEGHSIRSIARMVGASRNTVRKALKESNLPKYSRTPCENKLIREYEELVFRADV' A
#
# COMPACT_ATOMS: atom_id res chain seq x y z
N MET A 1 -3.90 -2.37 1.73
CA MET A 1 -2.52 -1.84 1.64
C MET A 1 -2.06 -1.51 3.05
N ILE A 2 -0.77 -1.64 3.39
CA ILE A 2 -0.28 -1.24 4.72
C ILE A 2 0.07 0.24 4.76
N THR A 3 -0.02 0.84 5.94
CA THR A 3 0.44 2.22 6.17
C THR A 3 1.96 2.29 6.22
N ILE A 4 2.52 3.48 6.06
CA ILE A 4 3.96 3.72 6.20
C ILE A 4 4.44 3.29 7.59
N ASN A 5 3.73 3.64 8.66
CA ASN A 5 4.09 3.25 10.03
C ASN A 5 4.19 1.73 10.20
N THR A 6 3.22 0.98 9.66
CA THR A 6 3.24 -0.48 9.69
C THR A 6 4.43 -1.04 8.89
N TRP A 7 4.72 -0.49 7.72
CA TRP A 7 5.86 -0.90 6.90
C TRP A 7 7.19 -0.65 7.61
N THR A 8 7.37 0.53 8.20
CA THR A 8 8.59 0.88 8.97
C THR A 8 8.75 -0.03 10.18
N LYS A 9 7.66 -0.30 10.91
CA LYS A 9 7.66 -1.22 12.06
C LYS A 9 8.06 -2.64 11.67
N ILE A 10 7.55 -3.15 10.54
CA ILE A 10 7.94 -4.47 10.01
C ILE A 10 9.44 -4.53 9.75
N ARG A 11 10.03 -3.49 9.16
CA ARG A 11 11.46 -3.44 8.85
C ARG A 11 12.33 -3.34 10.10
N SER A 12 11.96 -2.51 11.08
CA SER A 12 12.65 -2.41 12.37
C SER A 12 12.70 -3.77 13.08
N LEU A 13 11.55 -4.44 13.19
CA LEU A 13 11.48 -5.74 13.86
C LEU A 13 12.29 -6.82 13.12
N SER A 14 12.38 -6.74 11.79
CA SER A 14 13.22 -7.65 11.01
C SER A 14 14.71 -7.38 11.24
N THR A 15 15.13 -6.13 11.37
CA THR A 15 16.52 -5.77 11.69
C THR A 15 16.89 -6.17 13.12
N GLU A 16 15.93 -6.20 14.03
CA GLU A 16 16.07 -6.72 15.40
C GLU A 16 16.13 -8.27 15.45
N GLY A 17 15.96 -8.96 14.31
CA GLY A 17 16.09 -10.41 14.21
C GLY A 17 14.79 -11.20 14.43
N HIS A 18 13.64 -10.54 14.51
CA HIS A 18 12.37 -11.24 14.65
C HIS A 18 11.98 -12.02 13.38
N SER A 19 11.45 -13.23 13.58
CA SER A 19 10.94 -14.04 12.46
C SER A 19 9.68 -13.42 11.84
N ILE A 20 9.45 -13.69 10.54
CA ILE A 20 8.23 -13.26 9.82
C ILE A 20 6.95 -13.65 10.58
N ARG A 21 6.91 -14.83 11.20
CA ARG A 21 5.75 -15.30 11.96
C ARG A 21 5.53 -14.48 13.24
N SER A 22 6.61 -14.07 13.91
CA SER A 22 6.55 -13.21 15.09
C SER A 22 6.07 -11.81 14.72
N ILE A 23 6.66 -11.21 13.68
CA ILE A 23 6.31 -9.88 13.16
C ILE A 23 4.82 -9.83 12.77
N ALA A 24 4.33 -10.83 12.05
CA ALA A 24 2.92 -10.92 11.66
C ALA A 24 1.97 -10.86 12.86
N ARG A 25 2.32 -11.53 13.96
CA ARG A 25 1.54 -11.53 15.21
C ARG A 25 1.63 -10.18 15.92
N MET A 26 2.81 -9.58 16.02
CA MET A 26 3.03 -8.30 16.70
C MET A 26 2.37 -7.11 15.99
N VAL A 27 2.32 -7.14 14.66
CA VAL A 27 1.81 -6.03 13.84
C VAL A 27 0.34 -6.23 13.46
N GLY A 28 -0.21 -7.44 13.62
CA GLY A 28 -1.58 -7.76 13.22
C GLY A 28 -1.76 -7.85 11.70
N ALA A 29 -0.72 -8.29 10.98
CA ALA A 29 -0.73 -8.40 9.52
C ALA A 29 -0.55 -9.85 9.05
N SER A 30 -0.98 -10.16 7.82
CA SER A 30 -0.73 -11.48 7.25
C SER A 30 0.78 -11.72 7.03
N ARG A 31 1.22 -12.98 7.08
CA ARG A 31 2.62 -13.34 6.77
C ARG A 31 3.03 -12.90 5.36
N ASN A 32 2.09 -12.91 4.41
CA ASN A 32 2.34 -12.47 3.04
C ASN A 32 2.57 -10.96 2.98
N THR A 33 1.83 -10.19 3.77
CA THR A 33 2.01 -8.75 3.91
C THR A 33 3.40 -8.42 4.45
N VAL A 34 3.85 -9.14 5.48
CA VAL A 34 5.21 -8.99 6.04
C VAL A 34 6.27 -9.35 5.00
N ARG A 35 6.12 -10.49 4.31
CA ARG A 35 7.05 -10.90 3.25
C ARG A 35 7.13 -9.86 2.13
N LYS A 36 5.99 -9.30 1.72
CA LYS A 36 5.93 -8.24 0.68
C LYS A 36 6.64 -6.96 1.15
N ALA A 37 6.39 -6.53 2.39
CA ALA A 37 7.02 -5.34 2.96
C ALA A 37 8.55 -5.45 3.09
N LEU A 38 9.07 -6.66 3.36
CA LEU A 38 10.50 -6.92 3.40
C LEU A 38 11.12 -7.04 1.99
N LYS A 39 10.36 -7.56 1.01
CA LYS A 39 10.81 -7.69 -0.39
C LYS A 39 10.86 -6.34 -1.12
N GLU A 40 9.86 -5.50 -0.93
CA GLU A 40 9.75 -4.21 -1.61
C GLU A 40 10.61 -3.15 -0.91
N SER A 41 11.62 -2.62 -1.60
CA SER A 41 12.48 -1.53 -1.10
C SER A 41 11.73 -0.19 -0.97
N ASN A 42 10.72 0.03 -1.81
CA ASN A 42 9.99 1.27 -1.86
C ASN A 42 8.90 1.34 -0.78
N LEU A 43 8.53 2.58 -0.43
CA LEU A 43 7.42 2.85 0.46
C LEU A 43 6.11 2.31 -0.12
N PRO A 44 5.17 1.82 0.72
CA PRO A 44 3.86 1.40 0.26
C PRO A 44 3.10 2.60 -0.30
N LYS A 45 2.94 2.64 -1.63
CA LYS A 45 2.19 3.67 -2.34
C LYS A 45 0.88 3.08 -2.86
N TYR A 46 -0.23 3.77 -2.59
CA TYR A 46 -1.50 3.39 -3.17
C TYR A 46 -1.52 3.85 -4.62
N SER A 47 -1.70 2.90 -5.53
CA SER A 47 -1.95 3.15 -6.93
C SER A 47 -3.13 2.28 -7.34
N ARG A 48 -4.21 2.91 -7.80
CA ARG A 48 -5.23 2.20 -8.57
C ARG A 48 -4.87 2.32 -10.03
N THR A 49 -5.00 1.22 -10.76
CA THR A 49 -5.08 1.33 -12.22
C THR A 49 -6.29 2.21 -12.55
N PRO A 50 -6.11 3.27 -13.36
CA PRO A 50 -7.22 4.08 -13.81
C PRO A 50 -8.22 3.15 -14.49
N CYS A 51 -9.49 3.30 -14.13
CA CYS A 51 -10.59 2.57 -14.72
C CYS A 51 -11.53 3.62 -15.29
N GLU A 52 -11.98 3.40 -16.54
CA GLU A 52 -12.93 4.30 -17.19
C GLU A 52 -14.19 4.42 -16.33
N ASN A 53 -14.56 5.65 -16.01
CA ASN A 53 -15.80 5.91 -15.32
C ASN A 53 -16.92 6.00 -16.36
N LYS A 54 -17.62 4.88 -16.59
CA LYS A 54 -18.70 4.78 -17.58
C LYS A 54 -19.78 5.85 -17.44
N LEU A 55 -20.03 6.34 -16.22
CA LEU A 55 -21.04 7.37 -15.94
C LEU A 55 -20.60 8.76 -16.37
N ILE A 56 -19.30 9.03 -16.30
CA ILE A 56 -18.74 10.37 -16.55
C ILE A 56 -18.14 10.45 -17.94
N ARG A 57 -17.99 9.34 -18.67
CA ARG A 57 -17.37 9.26 -20.01
C ARG A 57 -17.81 10.38 -20.97
N GLU A 58 -19.11 10.64 -21.06
CA GLU A 58 -19.67 11.68 -21.94
C GLU A 58 -19.38 13.11 -21.47
N TYR A 59 -19.10 13.28 -20.17
CA TYR A 59 -18.88 14.55 -19.49
C TYR A 59 -17.43 14.72 -18.99
N GLU A 60 -16.50 13.83 -19.34
CA GLU A 60 -15.11 13.89 -18.86
C GLU A 60 -14.48 15.24 -19.19
N GLU A 61 -14.71 15.77 -20.39
CA GLU A 61 -14.21 17.10 -20.77
C GLU A 61 -14.78 18.23 -19.93
N LEU A 62 -16.03 18.15 -19.46
CA LEU A 62 -16.62 19.19 -18.62
C LEU A 62 -16.11 19.09 -17.18
N VAL A 63 -15.98 17.86 -16.66
CA VAL A 63 -15.51 17.61 -15.30
C VAL A 63 -14.05 17.99 -15.14
N PHE A 64 -13.18 17.64 -16.09
CA PHE A 64 -11.74 17.91 -15.98
C PHE A 64 -11.30 19.30 -16.48
N ARG A 65 -12.14 20.02 -17.25
CA ARG A 65 -11.86 21.40 -17.69
C ARG A 65 -12.26 22.46 -16.65
N ALA A 66 -13.14 22.14 -15.71
CA ALA A 66 -13.60 23.07 -14.67
C ALA A 66 -12.58 23.29 -13.52
N ASP A 67 -11.51 22.49 -13.47
CA ASP A 67 -10.51 22.50 -12.40
C ASP A 67 -9.23 23.32 -12.72
N VAL A 68 -9.29 24.25 -13.69
CA VAL A 68 -8.20 25.21 -14.03
C VAL A 68 -8.66 26.64 -13.77
#